data_AF-A0A9W5Y755-F1
#
_entry.id   AF-A0A9W5Y755-F1
#
_cell.length_a   1.000
_cell.length_b   1.000
_cell.length_c   1.000
_cell.angle_alpha   90.00
_cell.angle_beta   90.00
_cell.angle_gamma   90.00
#
_symmetry.space_group_name_H-M   'P 1'
#
loop_
_entity.id
_entity.type
_entity.pdbx_description
1 polymer ?
#
loop_
_entity_poly.entity_id
_entity_poly.type
_entity_poly.pdbx_seq_one_letter_code
_entity_poly.pdbx_strand_id
1 'polypeptide(L)'
;MKKYISILLVLCMSFCFGCTPVQESSEHGQDEKVIICPNLPEPLIYDRENIDSIEEVRDEISGRYEFRGYDLSKLAVSYNNILFSVFDTNTKWPEDFQTNVDIDKIIEYGKNPGLDIKKLHEKGLTGKDINVAVIDTRLLLDHCEYEDRLVYYEEMYKMSGPAHYHGTPITSILAGKNVGILPEANIYYFAYTDGIIDYEEAYLHLSNAIRKIIEINTNLPDEQKIKVVSISSGWDNETENGKKVTEAIELAKKEGLFVISAKLLDTHNYYYDGALREPLSNPDSFDSYKLKDYIFPFYQDKKGILLIPMDARYVASATGNEDYVMYTRGAWSMVVPYISGLYALACQVNENITPDEFWTQAILTGDLMDGGKANNQVLVNPTKLFEAIKKLN
;
A
#
# COMPACT_ATOMS: atom_id res chain seq x y z
N MET A 1 -62.85 -62.61 -34.62
CA MET A 1 -63.91 -62.40 -35.63
C MET A 1 -63.78 -60.98 -36.18
N LYS A 2 -63.60 -60.85 -37.51
CA LYS A 2 -63.73 -59.65 -38.40
C LYS A 2 -62.84 -58.43 -38.06
N LYS A 3 -61.81 -58.13 -38.89
CA LYS A 3 -61.81 -57.25 -40.10
C LYS A 3 -62.35 -55.84 -39.76
N TYR A 4 -61.68 -54.71 -39.98
CA TYR A 4 -61.13 -54.08 -41.21
C TYR A 4 -59.99 -53.10 -40.81
N ILE A 5 -58.83 -53.02 -41.47
CA ILE A 5 -58.48 -52.46 -42.80
C ILE A 5 -58.74 -50.95 -42.93
N SER A 6 -57.64 -50.18 -42.73
CA SER A 6 -57.06 -49.14 -43.61
C SER A 6 -57.82 -47.82 -43.86
N ILE A 7 -57.21 -46.63 -44.08
CA ILE A 7 -55.84 -46.08 -44.20
C ILE A 7 -56.01 -44.55 -44.42
N LEU A 8 -54.92 -43.75 -44.27
CA LEU A 8 -54.66 -42.39 -44.81
C LEU A 8 -55.15 -41.19 -43.96
N LEU A 9 -54.40 -40.10 -43.67
CA LEU A 9 -53.18 -39.45 -44.21
C LEU A 9 -52.31 -38.92 -43.03
N VAL A 10 -50.97 -39.12 -42.96
CA VAL A 10 -49.88 -38.25 -43.51
C VAL A 10 -49.89 -36.86 -42.84
N LEU A 11 -48.90 -36.35 -42.08
CA LEU A 11 -47.44 -36.17 -42.22
C LEU A 11 -46.93 -35.78 -40.80
N CYS A 12 -45.83 -36.27 -40.25
CA CYS A 12 -44.49 -35.68 -40.42
C CYS A 12 -43.46 -36.55 -39.69
N MET A 13 -42.28 -36.67 -40.31
CA MET A 13 -41.13 -37.40 -39.79
C MET A 13 -40.61 -36.79 -38.48
N SER A 14 -40.40 -37.63 -37.48
CA SER A 14 -39.48 -37.34 -36.38
C SER A 14 -38.31 -38.32 -36.48
N PHE A 15 -37.16 -37.83 -36.93
CA PHE A 15 -35.89 -38.51 -36.75
C PHE A 15 -35.27 -38.08 -35.42
N CYS A 16 -34.83 -39.07 -34.65
CA CYS A 16 -34.04 -38.93 -33.43
C CYS A 16 -32.77 -38.10 -33.67
N PHE A 17 -32.30 -37.37 -32.65
CA PHE A 17 -30.98 -37.52 -32.00
C PHE A 17 -30.69 -36.31 -31.09
N GLY A 18 -30.15 -36.60 -29.90
CA GLY A 18 -29.25 -35.70 -29.18
C GLY A 18 -29.89 -34.71 -28.22
N CYS A 19 -29.82 -35.01 -26.92
CA CYS A 19 -29.80 -33.96 -25.90
C CYS A 19 -28.53 -33.12 -26.08
N THR A 20 -28.69 -31.83 -26.35
CA THR A 20 -27.68 -30.81 -26.06
C THR A 20 -28.27 -29.83 -25.04
N PRO A 21 -27.61 -29.61 -23.89
CA PRO A 21 -27.89 -28.46 -23.07
C PRO A 21 -27.41 -27.20 -23.80
N VAL A 22 -28.15 -26.13 -23.57
CA VAL A 22 -27.84 -24.77 -24.00
C VAL A 22 -26.44 -24.40 -23.53
N GLN A 23 -25.63 -23.95 -24.47
CA GLN A 23 -24.29 -23.42 -24.26
C GLN A 23 -24.45 -22.00 -23.71
N GLU A 24 -24.42 -21.85 -22.39
CA GLU A 24 -24.12 -20.57 -21.76
C GLU A 24 -22.64 -20.28 -21.99
N SER A 25 -22.38 -19.25 -22.79
CA SER A 25 -21.08 -18.63 -22.94
C SER A 25 -20.66 -18.04 -21.59
N SER A 26 -19.59 -18.58 -21.02
CA SER A 26 -18.90 -18.04 -19.86
C SER A 26 -18.28 -16.68 -20.18
N GLU A 27 -18.93 -15.60 -19.77
CA GLU A 27 -18.25 -14.34 -19.49
C GLU A 27 -17.69 -14.41 -18.05
N HIS A 28 -16.47 -13.93 -17.88
CA HIS A 28 -15.64 -14.02 -16.67
C HIS A 28 -16.42 -13.89 -15.35
N GLY A 29 -16.26 -14.88 -14.48
CA GLY A 29 -16.67 -14.77 -13.08
C GLY A 29 -15.89 -13.64 -12.43
N GLN A 30 -16.60 -12.62 -11.94
CA GLN A 30 -16.06 -11.69 -10.96
C GLN A 30 -15.80 -12.51 -9.69
N ASP A 31 -14.53 -12.66 -9.31
CA ASP A 31 -14.18 -13.21 -7.99
C ASP A 31 -14.88 -12.37 -6.92
N GLU A 32 -15.71 -13.02 -6.10
CA GLU A 32 -16.58 -12.36 -5.13
C GLU A 32 -15.73 -11.71 -4.01
N LYS A 33 -15.85 -10.39 -3.83
CA LYS A 33 -15.19 -9.63 -2.75
C LYS A 33 -15.59 -10.19 -1.38
N VAL A 34 -14.62 -10.64 -0.59
CA VAL A 34 -14.86 -11.23 0.75
C VAL A 34 -14.62 -10.18 1.82
N ILE A 35 -15.64 -9.90 2.64
CA ILE A 35 -15.56 -8.95 3.76
C ILE A 35 -15.97 -9.66 5.05
N ILE A 36 -15.04 -9.79 5.98
CA ILE A 36 -15.21 -10.43 7.29
C ILE A 36 -14.99 -9.38 8.38
N CYS A 37 -16.05 -8.66 8.72
CA CYS A 37 -16.05 -7.71 9.83
C CYS A 37 -17.42 -7.65 10.49
N PRO A 38 -17.51 -7.35 11.80
CA PRO A 38 -18.79 -7.21 12.50
C PRO A 38 -19.66 -6.07 11.96
N ASN A 39 -19.03 -4.94 11.59
CA ASN A 39 -19.66 -3.74 11.01
C ASN A 39 -18.67 -3.12 10.02
N LEU A 40 -19.12 -2.43 8.98
CA LEU A 40 -18.20 -1.70 8.11
C LEU A 40 -17.56 -0.51 8.87
N PRO A 41 -16.26 -0.22 8.68
CA PRO A 41 -15.63 0.96 9.24
C PRO A 41 -16.20 2.23 8.58
N GLU A 42 -16.75 3.13 9.38
CA GLU A 42 -17.14 4.47 8.92
C GLU A 42 -15.90 5.36 8.71
N PRO A 43 -16.00 6.44 7.92
CA PRO A 43 -14.92 7.42 7.82
C PRO A 43 -14.50 8.00 9.18
N LEU A 44 -13.20 8.28 9.32
CA LEU A 44 -12.62 8.95 10.47
C LEU A 44 -13.09 10.41 10.55
N ILE A 45 -13.50 10.85 11.73
CA ILE A 45 -13.89 12.24 11.99
C ILE A 45 -12.91 12.83 13.01
N TYR A 46 -12.36 14.01 12.72
CA TYR A 46 -11.38 14.68 13.59
C TYR A 46 -11.98 15.66 14.61
N ASP A 47 -13.29 15.93 14.56
CA ASP A 47 -14.02 16.82 15.49
C ASP A 47 -13.26 18.12 15.85
N ARG A 48 -12.92 18.92 14.84
CA ARG A 48 -12.09 20.12 15.01
C ARG A 48 -12.87 21.28 15.61
N GLU A 49 -12.27 21.93 16.60
CA GLU A 49 -12.70 23.22 17.11
C GLU A 49 -12.04 24.38 16.34
N ASN A 50 -12.60 25.59 16.47
CA ASN A 50 -11.93 26.78 15.97
C ASN A 50 -10.70 27.07 16.82
N ILE A 51 -9.62 27.51 16.17
CA ILE A 51 -8.38 27.93 16.82
C ILE A 51 -8.11 29.40 16.51
N ASP A 52 -7.47 30.10 17.44
CA ASP A 52 -7.08 31.51 17.27
C ASP A 52 -5.65 31.64 16.75
N SER A 53 -4.85 30.57 16.86
CA SER A 53 -3.47 30.49 16.38
C SER A 53 -3.09 29.11 15.87
N ILE A 54 -2.29 29.05 14.80
CA ILE A 54 -1.73 27.78 14.29
C ILE A 54 -0.76 27.11 15.27
N GLU A 55 -0.23 27.86 16.24
CA GLU A 55 0.66 27.30 17.26
C GLU A 55 -0.08 26.36 18.23
N GLU A 56 -1.41 26.47 18.34
CA GLU A 56 -2.23 25.57 19.16
C GLU A 56 -2.26 24.14 18.62
N VAL A 57 -2.00 23.98 17.31
CA VAL A 57 -2.01 22.68 16.61
C VAL A 57 -0.61 22.26 16.17
N ARG A 58 0.42 22.87 16.75
CA ARG A 58 1.81 22.47 16.55
C ARG A 58 2.20 21.42 17.57
N ASP A 59 2.52 20.22 17.10
CA ASP A 59 3.01 19.15 17.96
C ASP A 59 4.34 19.55 18.60
N GLU A 60 4.42 19.51 19.94
CA GLU A 60 5.58 20.01 20.68
C GLU A 60 6.84 19.18 20.44
N ILE A 61 6.68 17.87 20.18
CA ILE A 61 7.78 16.91 20.05
C ILE A 61 8.38 16.97 18.65
N SER A 62 7.54 16.80 17.62
CA SER A 62 7.96 16.78 16.22
C SER A 62 8.08 18.18 15.62
N GLY A 63 7.45 19.19 16.23
CA GLY A 63 7.36 20.54 15.70
C GLY A 63 6.46 20.67 14.47
N ARG A 64 5.70 19.61 14.14
CA ARG A 64 4.84 19.52 12.96
C ARG A 64 3.46 20.12 13.25
N TYR A 65 2.93 20.87 12.31
CA TYR A 65 1.56 21.38 12.38
C TYR A 65 0.54 20.33 11.93
N GLU A 66 -0.55 20.20 12.68
CA GLU A 66 -1.65 19.29 12.40
C GLU A 66 -2.86 20.07 11.87
N PHE A 67 -2.93 20.28 10.55
CA PHE A 67 -3.93 21.10 9.88
C PHE A 67 -5.11 20.32 9.31
N ARG A 68 -5.12 18.98 9.37
CA ARG A 68 -6.20 18.16 8.80
C ARG A 68 -7.56 18.55 9.37
N GLY A 69 -8.51 18.87 8.51
CA GLY A 69 -9.88 19.27 8.87
C GLY A 69 -10.03 20.63 9.56
N TYR A 70 -8.97 21.43 9.72
CA TYR A 70 -9.08 22.76 10.31
C TYR A 70 -9.47 23.84 9.29
N ASP A 71 -10.22 24.83 9.76
CA ASP A 71 -10.49 26.07 9.03
C ASP A 71 -9.44 27.12 9.37
N LEU A 72 -8.42 27.28 8.52
CA LEU A 72 -7.34 28.24 8.70
C LEU A 72 -7.61 29.57 7.97
N SER A 73 -8.82 29.78 7.43
CA SER A 73 -9.12 30.90 6.51
C SER A 73 -8.85 32.30 7.08
N LYS A 74 -8.83 32.44 8.41
CA LYS A 74 -8.59 33.70 9.13
C LYS A 74 -7.23 33.80 9.79
N LEU A 75 -6.36 32.80 9.61
CA LEU A 75 -5.08 32.69 10.29
C LEU A 75 -3.92 33.05 9.35
N ALA A 76 -2.81 33.51 9.93
CA ALA A 76 -1.60 33.73 9.18
C ALA A 76 -0.85 32.41 8.99
N VAL A 77 -0.82 31.90 7.76
CA VAL A 77 -0.08 30.69 7.38
C VAL A 77 0.94 31.05 6.31
N SER A 78 2.17 30.55 6.46
CA SER A 78 3.26 30.75 5.50
C SER A 78 3.74 29.43 4.90
N TYR A 79 4.53 29.50 3.83
CA TYR A 79 5.17 28.31 3.23
C TYR A 79 6.02 27.52 4.25
N ASN A 80 6.69 28.21 5.18
CA ASN A 80 7.49 27.54 6.21
C ASN A 80 6.64 26.67 7.14
N ASN A 81 5.39 27.07 7.40
CA ASN A 81 4.46 26.25 8.17
C ASN A 81 4.08 24.99 7.37
N ILE A 82 3.94 25.10 6.04
CA ILE A 82 3.64 23.95 5.16
C ILE A 82 4.76 22.92 5.16
N LEU A 83 6.02 23.34 5.10
CA LEU A 83 7.18 22.43 5.04
C LEU A 83 7.16 21.39 6.17
N PHE A 84 6.56 21.71 7.32
CA PHE A 84 6.40 20.83 8.47
C PHE A 84 4.94 20.74 8.89
N SER A 85 4.06 20.26 8.01
CA SER A 85 2.64 20.09 8.31
C SER A 85 2.06 18.77 7.81
N VAL A 86 0.91 18.40 8.37
CA VAL A 86 -0.03 17.45 7.78
C VAL A 86 -1.33 18.21 7.53
N PHE A 87 -1.86 18.12 6.32
CA PHE A 87 -3.14 18.75 5.95
C PHE A 87 -3.92 17.81 5.04
N ASP A 88 -5.22 18.03 4.86
CA ASP A 88 -6.07 17.15 4.04
C ASP A 88 -6.97 17.95 3.11
N THR A 89 -7.79 17.24 2.33
CA THR A 89 -8.83 17.82 1.47
C THR A 89 -9.75 18.79 2.22
N ASN A 90 -9.94 18.58 3.53
CA ASN A 90 -10.86 19.36 4.35
C ASN A 90 -10.20 20.59 5.01
N THR A 91 -8.88 20.72 4.92
CA THR A 91 -8.16 21.92 5.37
C THR A 91 -8.54 23.12 4.52
N LYS A 92 -9.08 24.18 5.14
CA LYS A 92 -9.38 25.44 4.44
C LYS A 92 -8.25 26.43 4.63
N TRP A 93 -7.75 26.96 3.52
CA TRP A 93 -6.65 27.92 3.50
C TRP A 93 -7.14 29.38 3.51
N PRO A 94 -6.32 30.34 3.97
CA PRO A 94 -6.57 31.77 3.75
C PRO A 94 -6.71 32.09 2.25
N GLU A 95 -7.56 33.06 1.90
CA GLU A 95 -7.86 33.41 0.50
C GLU A 95 -6.59 33.83 -0.27
N ASP A 96 -5.72 34.62 0.35
CA ASP A 96 -4.46 35.09 -0.25
C ASP A 96 -3.31 34.06 -0.17
N PHE A 97 -3.56 32.88 0.40
CA PHE A 97 -2.51 31.87 0.62
C PHE A 97 -1.96 31.30 -0.70
N GLN A 98 -2.86 30.99 -1.63
CA GLN A 98 -2.52 30.44 -2.96
C GLN A 98 -1.69 31.41 -3.81
N THR A 99 -1.77 32.71 -3.53
CA THR A 99 -0.96 33.73 -4.21
C THR A 99 0.53 33.58 -3.88
N ASN A 100 0.86 33.01 -2.71
CA ASN A 100 2.23 32.90 -2.21
C ASN A 100 2.74 31.45 -2.13
N VAL A 101 1.84 30.47 -2.13
CA VAL A 101 2.15 29.04 -2.06
C VAL A 101 1.30 28.29 -3.08
N ASP A 102 1.95 27.61 -4.02
CA ASP A 102 1.29 26.79 -5.04
C ASP A 102 0.87 25.43 -4.45
N ILE A 103 -0.24 25.40 -3.72
CA ILE A 103 -0.75 24.18 -3.07
C ILE A 103 -1.21 23.15 -4.10
N ASP A 104 -1.76 23.60 -5.23
CA ASP A 104 -2.19 22.72 -6.32
C ASP A 104 -1.00 21.92 -6.86
N LYS A 105 0.15 22.56 -7.05
CA LYS A 105 1.39 21.88 -7.43
C LYS A 105 1.93 20.97 -6.34
N ILE A 106 1.84 21.36 -5.07
CA ILE A 106 2.19 20.50 -3.93
C ILE A 106 1.33 19.22 -3.94
N ILE A 107 0.03 19.35 -4.20
CA ILE A 107 -0.90 18.23 -4.34
C ILE A 107 -0.55 17.37 -5.56
N GLU A 108 -0.33 17.98 -6.73
CA GLU A 108 0.07 17.30 -7.96
C GLU A 108 1.34 16.47 -7.75
N TYR A 109 2.38 17.08 -7.18
CA TYR A 109 3.65 16.43 -6.88
C TYR A 109 3.55 15.42 -5.75
N GLY A 110 2.60 15.59 -4.83
CA GLY A 110 2.33 14.64 -3.75
C GLY A 110 1.62 13.38 -4.24
N LYS A 111 0.78 13.49 -5.27
CA LYS A 111 0.11 12.34 -5.92
C LYS A 111 1.04 11.53 -6.82
N ASN A 112 2.21 12.05 -7.19
CA ASN A 112 3.19 11.30 -7.97
C ASN A 112 4.01 10.38 -7.05
N PRO A 113 4.02 9.05 -7.28
CA PRO A 113 4.86 8.14 -6.51
C PRO A 113 6.36 8.47 -6.63
N GLY A 114 6.77 9.21 -7.65
CA GLY A 114 8.14 9.68 -7.86
C GLY A 114 9.06 8.62 -8.47
N LEU A 115 10.27 9.06 -8.82
CA LEU A 115 11.30 8.25 -9.45
C LEU A 115 10.83 7.55 -10.74
N ASP A 116 10.03 8.24 -11.55
CA ASP A 116 9.53 7.80 -12.85
C ASP A 116 8.60 6.57 -12.81
N ILE A 117 8.01 6.25 -11.65
CA ILE A 117 7.05 5.14 -11.51
C ILE A 117 5.88 5.26 -12.49
N LYS A 118 5.32 6.47 -12.70
CA LYS A 118 4.23 6.66 -13.67
C LYS A 118 4.66 6.34 -15.11
N LYS A 119 5.92 6.60 -15.48
CA LYS A 119 6.46 6.19 -16.80
C LYS A 119 6.62 4.67 -16.91
N LEU A 120 6.79 3.97 -15.79
CA LEU A 120 6.79 2.50 -15.76
C LEU A 120 5.37 1.95 -15.87
N HIS A 121 4.37 2.61 -15.27
CA HIS A 121 2.96 2.30 -15.48
C HIS A 121 2.56 2.42 -16.94
N GLU A 122 2.97 3.49 -17.63
CA GLU A 122 2.76 3.67 -19.08
C GLU A 122 3.39 2.55 -19.93
N LYS A 123 4.42 1.86 -19.40
CA LYS A 123 5.06 0.69 -20.02
C LYS A 123 4.40 -0.64 -19.62
N GLY A 124 3.32 -0.61 -18.85
CA GLY A 124 2.54 -1.78 -18.42
C GLY A 124 2.99 -2.41 -17.11
N LEU A 125 3.94 -1.82 -16.37
CA LEU A 125 4.32 -2.30 -15.03
C LEU A 125 3.37 -1.72 -13.98
N THR A 126 2.12 -2.20 -13.96
CA THR A 126 1.02 -1.64 -13.16
C THR A 126 0.65 -2.49 -11.94
N GLY A 127 1.24 -3.68 -11.77
CA GLY A 127 0.77 -4.65 -10.81
C GLY A 127 -0.45 -5.44 -11.28
N LYS A 128 -0.79 -5.36 -12.58
CA LYS A 128 -1.92 -6.10 -13.15
C LYS A 128 -1.77 -7.60 -12.89
N ASP A 129 -2.87 -8.23 -12.49
CA ASP A 129 -2.96 -9.66 -12.18
C ASP A 129 -2.04 -10.09 -11.01
N ILE A 130 -1.53 -9.14 -10.21
CA ILE A 130 -0.76 -9.42 -9.00
C ILE A 130 -1.65 -9.25 -7.76
N ASN A 131 -1.58 -10.24 -6.88
CA ASN A 131 -2.21 -10.20 -5.57
C ASN A 131 -1.18 -9.75 -4.53
N VAL A 132 -1.55 -8.77 -3.70
CA VAL A 132 -0.73 -8.30 -2.57
C VAL A 132 -1.54 -8.31 -1.28
N ALA A 133 -0.86 -8.56 -0.16
CA ALA A 133 -1.48 -8.48 1.16
C ALA A 133 -0.99 -7.27 1.95
N VAL A 134 -1.88 -6.65 2.72
CA VAL A 134 -1.58 -5.57 3.66
C VAL A 134 -2.09 -5.98 5.04
N ILE A 135 -1.23 -5.87 6.05
CA ILE A 135 -1.62 -6.02 7.45
C ILE A 135 -1.39 -4.69 8.15
N ASP A 136 -2.47 -4.03 8.55
CA ASP A 136 -2.39 -2.72 9.19
C ASP A 136 -3.64 -2.50 10.08
N THR A 137 -3.95 -1.25 10.39
CA THR A 137 -5.07 -0.81 11.22
C THR A 137 -6.42 -0.91 10.47
N ARG A 138 -7.55 -0.55 11.09
CA ARG A 138 -8.86 -0.59 10.41
C ARG A 138 -8.86 0.28 9.12
N LEU A 139 -9.29 -0.27 7.98
CA LEU A 139 -9.25 0.39 6.65
C LEU A 139 -10.57 1.12 6.34
N LEU A 140 -10.53 2.18 5.52
CA LEU A 140 -11.73 2.72 4.85
C LEU A 140 -11.95 1.97 3.52
N LEU A 141 -12.91 1.04 3.46
CA LEU A 141 -12.97 0.03 2.39
C LEU A 141 -13.37 0.56 1.00
N ASP A 142 -14.08 1.68 0.98
CA ASP A 142 -14.78 2.27 -0.17
C ASP A 142 -14.08 3.55 -0.67
N HIS A 143 -12.79 3.70 -0.38
CA HIS A 143 -12.01 4.78 -0.95
C HIS A 143 -11.73 4.54 -2.44
N CYS A 144 -11.96 5.55 -3.27
CA CYS A 144 -11.83 5.52 -4.74
C CYS A 144 -10.44 5.16 -5.28
N GLU A 145 -9.41 5.14 -4.42
CA GLU A 145 -8.06 4.76 -4.80
C GLU A 145 -7.94 3.24 -4.98
N TYR A 146 -8.77 2.43 -4.31
CA TYR A 146 -8.60 0.96 -4.30
C TYR A 146 -9.88 0.13 -4.11
N GLU A 147 -11.05 0.74 -3.90
CA GLU A 147 -12.29 0.03 -3.56
C GLU A 147 -12.63 -1.15 -4.50
N ASP A 148 -12.44 -0.96 -5.80
CA ASP A 148 -12.73 -1.93 -6.88
C ASP A 148 -11.74 -3.10 -6.93
N ARG A 149 -10.58 -2.95 -6.28
CA ARG A 149 -9.50 -3.94 -6.26
C ARG A 149 -9.28 -4.57 -4.88
N LEU A 150 -10.09 -4.19 -3.89
CA LEU A 150 -10.10 -4.84 -2.59
C LEU A 150 -10.85 -6.18 -2.70
N VAL A 151 -10.10 -7.28 -2.75
CA VAL A 151 -10.64 -8.64 -2.94
C VAL A 151 -10.97 -9.30 -1.61
N TYR A 152 -10.20 -8.99 -0.56
CA TYR A 152 -10.39 -9.57 0.77
C TYR A 152 -10.20 -8.51 1.85
N TYR A 153 -11.08 -8.50 2.85
CA TYR A 153 -10.93 -7.72 4.08
C TYR A 153 -11.33 -8.56 5.28
N GLU A 154 -10.48 -8.65 6.30
CA GLU A 154 -10.80 -9.30 7.57
C GLU A 154 -10.27 -8.50 8.76
N GLU A 155 -11.09 -8.38 9.80
CA GLU A 155 -10.66 -7.92 11.12
C GLU A 155 -10.26 -9.11 11.97
N MET A 156 -9.01 -9.11 12.47
CA MET A 156 -8.45 -10.25 13.22
C MET A 156 -9.02 -10.41 14.64
N TYR A 157 -9.88 -9.47 15.04
CA TYR A 157 -10.75 -9.52 16.22
C TYR A 157 -11.94 -8.57 16.00
N LYS A 158 -12.90 -8.58 16.91
CA LYS A 158 -14.06 -7.70 16.83
C LYS A 158 -13.67 -6.23 17.08
N MET A 159 -13.62 -5.42 16.04
CA MET A 159 -13.42 -3.97 16.15
C MET A 159 -14.75 -3.21 16.05
N SER A 160 -14.75 -1.93 16.46
CA SER A 160 -15.96 -1.08 16.39
C SER A 160 -15.74 0.40 16.09
N GLY A 161 -14.50 0.92 16.21
CA GLY A 161 -14.17 2.33 15.90
C GLY A 161 -14.07 2.61 14.40
N PRO A 162 -14.03 3.86 13.93
CA PRO A 162 -13.99 4.17 12.49
C PRO A 162 -12.74 3.61 11.79
N ALA A 163 -12.64 3.81 10.47
CA ALA A 163 -11.38 3.66 9.76
C ALA A 163 -10.26 4.43 10.48
N HIS A 164 -9.07 3.83 10.56
CA HIS A 164 -7.96 4.39 11.29
C HIS A 164 -7.07 5.22 10.35
N TYR A 165 -6.44 6.27 10.89
CA TYR A 165 -5.66 7.23 10.09
C TYR A 165 -4.43 6.62 9.38
N HIS A 166 -4.03 5.39 9.72
CA HIS A 166 -2.79 4.77 9.22
C HIS A 166 -3.05 3.81 8.06
N GLY A 167 -4.03 2.90 8.17
CA GLY A 167 -4.25 1.84 7.20
C GLY A 167 -4.59 2.33 5.79
N THR A 168 -5.42 3.37 5.69
CA THR A 168 -5.86 3.94 4.40
C THR A 168 -4.71 4.59 3.60
N PRO A 169 -3.91 5.53 4.16
CA PRO A 169 -2.72 6.05 3.49
C PRO A 169 -1.75 4.96 3.03
N ILE A 170 -1.41 4.01 3.92
CA ILE A 170 -0.45 2.92 3.63
C ILE A 170 -0.90 2.08 2.45
N THR A 171 -2.18 1.71 2.41
CA THR A 171 -2.77 0.93 1.32
C THR A 171 -2.69 1.68 0.00
N SER A 172 -2.99 2.99 -0.01
CA SER A 172 -2.93 3.78 -1.24
C SER A 172 -1.51 4.00 -1.74
N ILE A 173 -0.49 4.07 -0.88
CA ILE A 173 0.91 4.11 -1.31
C ILE A 173 1.29 2.82 -2.04
N LEU A 174 0.81 1.67 -1.56
CA LEU A 174 1.07 0.39 -2.21
C LEU A 174 0.30 0.27 -3.53
N ALA A 175 -1.03 0.42 -3.50
CA ALA A 175 -1.93 -0.01 -4.57
C ALA A 175 -3.04 0.99 -4.94
N GLY A 176 -2.87 2.27 -4.59
CA GLY A 176 -3.75 3.34 -5.04
C GLY A 176 -3.68 3.53 -6.55
N LYS A 177 -4.84 3.73 -7.18
CA LYS A 177 -5.00 3.91 -8.63
C LYS A 177 -4.19 5.10 -9.16
N ASN A 178 -4.12 6.21 -8.43
CA ASN A 178 -3.44 7.42 -8.91
C ASN A 178 -2.14 7.70 -8.17
N VAL A 179 -2.02 7.23 -6.91
CA VAL A 179 -0.94 7.58 -5.98
C VAL A 179 -0.04 6.39 -5.61
N GLY A 180 -0.42 5.18 -6.01
CA GLY A 180 0.25 3.94 -5.62
C GLY A 180 1.33 3.48 -6.59
N ILE A 181 2.09 2.47 -6.15
CA ILE A 181 3.08 1.77 -6.99
C ILE A 181 2.41 0.72 -7.88
N LEU A 182 1.34 0.08 -7.39
CA LEU A 182 0.60 -1.00 -8.04
C LEU A 182 -0.85 -0.59 -8.35
N PRO A 183 -1.09 0.33 -9.29
CA PRO A 183 -2.43 0.87 -9.56
C PRO A 183 -3.45 -0.16 -10.06
N GLU A 184 -3.02 -1.38 -10.42
CA GLU A 184 -3.89 -2.44 -10.93
C GLU A 184 -3.80 -3.76 -10.12
N ALA A 185 -3.11 -3.76 -8.97
CA ALA A 185 -3.02 -4.96 -8.13
C ALA A 185 -4.28 -5.19 -7.28
N ASN A 186 -4.59 -6.46 -7.05
CA ASN A 186 -5.63 -6.91 -6.13
C ASN A 186 -5.11 -6.90 -4.68
N ILE A 187 -5.96 -6.48 -3.75
CA ILE A 187 -5.59 -6.22 -2.36
C ILE A 187 -6.31 -7.20 -1.43
N TYR A 188 -5.50 -7.90 -0.63
CA TYR A 188 -5.93 -8.70 0.51
C TYR A 188 -5.58 -7.96 1.79
N TYR A 189 -6.57 -7.52 2.54
CA TYR A 189 -6.37 -6.66 3.69
C TYR A 189 -6.74 -7.34 5.00
N PHE A 190 -5.88 -7.20 6.00
CA PHE A 190 -6.09 -7.73 7.35
C PHE A 190 -5.90 -6.61 8.37
N ALA A 191 -6.99 -6.21 9.01
CA ALA A 191 -6.95 -5.27 10.11
C ALA A 191 -6.58 -6.02 11.40
N TYR A 192 -5.39 -5.77 11.94
CA TYR A 192 -4.90 -6.49 13.12
C TYR A 192 -5.03 -5.70 14.43
N THR A 193 -5.29 -4.39 14.35
CA THR A 193 -5.46 -3.49 15.49
C THR A 193 -6.29 -2.26 15.11
N ASP A 194 -6.98 -1.67 16.07
CA ASP A 194 -7.63 -0.35 15.99
C ASP A 194 -6.81 0.75 16.68
N GLY A 195 -5.62 0.42 17.19
CA GLY A 195 -4.76 1.32 17.96
C GLY A 195 -5.18 1.50 19.41
N ILE A 196 -6.19 0.78 19.89
CA ILE A 196 -6.73 0.90 21.26
C ILE A 196 -6.31 -0.29 22.12
N ILE A 197 -6.28 -1.49 21.54
CA ILE A 197 -5.88 -2.70 22.26
C ILE A 197 -4.41 -2.67 22.72
N ASP A 198 -4.10 -3.46 23.74
CA ASP A 198 -2.73 -3.60 24.22
C ASP A 198 -1.80 -4.14 23.12
N TYR A 199 -0.54 -3.70 23.13
CA TYR A 199 0.41 -4.07 22.08
C TYR A 199 0.67 -5.59 22.05
N GLU A 200 0.63 -6.27 23.19
CA GLU A 200 0.89 -7.71 23.27
C GLU A 200 -0.26 -8.49 22.64
N GLU A 201 -1.50 -8.06 22.87
CA GLU A 201 -2.69 -8.58 22.19
C GLU A 201 -2.62 -8.28 20.69
N ALA A 202 -2.24 -7.06 20.30
CA ALA A 202 -2.07 -6.69 18.90
C ALA A 202 -1.03 -7.60 18.19
N TYR A 203 0.08 -7.96 18.84
CA TYR A 203 1.05 -8.89 18.28
C TYR A 203 0.49 -10.30 18.05
N LEU A 204 -0.43 -10.77 18.90
CA LEU A 204 -1.11 -12.05 18.66
C LEU A 204 -1.96 -11.98 17.39
N HIS A 205 -2.73 -10.91 17.22
CA HIS A 205 -3.54 -10.69 16.02
C HIS A 205 -2.70 -10.50 14.76
N LEU A 206 -1.55 -9.82 14.87
CA LEU A 206 -0.58 -9.70 13.77
C LEU A 206 -0.02 -11.06 13.35
N SER A 207 0.40 -11.89 14.31
CA SER A 207 0.84 -13.27 14.04
C SER A 207 -0.26 -14.09 13.37
N ASN A 208 -1.50 -13.97 13.85
CA ASN A 208 -2.64 -14.68 13.28
C ASN A 208 -2.96 -14.23 11.85
N ALA A 209 -2.86 -12.93 11.55
CA ALA A 209 -3.03 -12.40 10.19
C ALA A 209 -2.02 -13.01 9.23
N ILE A 210 -0.73 -13.06 9.61
CA ILE A 210 0.32 -13.66 8.79
C ILE A 210 0.00 -15.14 8.51
N ARG A 211 -0.40 -15.90 9.54
CA ARG A 211 -0.78 -17.31 9.39
C ARG A 211 -2.01 -17.49 8.51
N LYS A 212 -2.97 -16.57 8.59
CA LYS A 212 -4.17 -16.57 7.75
C LYS A 212 -3.83 -16.31 6.28
N ILE A 213 -2.92 -15.37 6.02
CA ILE A 213 -2.41 -15.11 4.66
C ILE A 213 -1.71 -16.35 4.11
N ILE A 214 -0.89 -17.04 4.91
CA ILE A 214 -0.25 -18.29 4.49
C ILE A 214 -1.33 -19.33 4.12
N GLU A 215 -2.33 -19.54 4.98
CA GLU A 215 -3.43 -20.47 4.71
C GLU A 215 -4.14 -20.14 3.40
N ILE A 216 -4.52 -18.87 3.19
CA ILE A 216 -5.17 -18.42 1.96
C ILE A 216 -4.25 -18.68 0.77
N ASN A 217 -2.99 -18.25 0.85
CA ASN A 217 -2.04 -18.33 -0.26
C ASN A 217 -1.69 -19.76 -0.67
N THR A 218 -1.65 -20.71 0.28
CA THR A 218 -1.45 -22.14 -0.02
C THR A 218 -2.61 -22.73 -0.82
N ASN A 219 -3.82 -22.19 -0.66
CA ASN A 219 -5.02 -22.67 -1.35
C ASN A 219 -5.35 -21.91 -2.64
N LEU A 220 -4.65 -20.81 -2.95
CA LEU A 220 -4.80 -20.09 -4.20
C LEU A 220 -4.08 -20.81 -5.35
N PRO A 221 -4.62 -20.76 -6.60
CA PRO A 221 -3.88 -21.14 -7.80
C PRO A 221 -2.53 -20.42 -7.88
N ASP A 222 -1.52 -21.05 -8.50
CA ASP A 222 -0.15 -20.52 -8.55
C ASP A 222 -0.08 -19.11 -9.16
N GLU A 223 -0.89 -18.86 -10.19
CA GLU A 223 -1.04 -17.58 -10.88
C GLU A 223 -1.75 -16.51 -10.03
N GLN A 224 -2.54 -16.92 -9.04
CA GLN A 224 -3.26 -16.04 -8.11
C GLN A 224 -2.55 -15.92 -6.75
N LYS A 225 -1.35 -16.48 -6.58
CA LYS A 225 -0.64 -16.34 -5.30
C LYS A 225 -0.33 -14.90 -4.97
N ILE A 226 -0.54 -14.55 -3.71
CA ILE A 226 -0.09 -13.30 -3.09
C ILE A 226 1.44 -13.25 -3.22
N LYS A 227 1.96 -12.20 -3.85
CA LYS A 227 3.40 -12.07 -4.10
C LYS A 227 4.15 -11.45 -2.93
N VAL A 228 3.48 -10.59 -2.15
CA VAL A 228 4.10 -9.86 -1.05
C VAL A 228 3.10 -9.55 0.05
N VAL A 229 3.58 -9.58 1.29
CA VAL A 229 2.86 -9.09 2.47
C VAL A 229 3.52 -7.81 2.96
N SER A 230 2.76 -6.71 3.00
CA SER A 230 3.22 -5.41 3.49
C SER A 230 2.71 -5.17 4.91
N ILE A 231 3.64 -4.96 5.85
CA ILE A 231 3.34 -4.73 7.28
C ILE A 231 4.04 -3.45 7.73
N SER A 232 3.33 -2.33 7.71
CA SER A 232 3.90 -1.01 8.01
C SER A 232 4.00 -0.74 9.52
N SER A 233 4.39 -1.77 10.27
CA SER A 233 4.47 -1.79 11.73
C SER A 233 5.66 -2.64 12.20
N GLY A 234 6.12 -2.37 13.42
CA GLY A 234 7.16 -3.13 14.10
C GLY A 234 6.59 -3.87 15.31
N TRP A 235 7.38 -4.78 15.87
CA TRP A 235 7.05 -5.49 17.10
C TRP A 235 8.30 -5.66 17.98
N ASP A 236 8.08 -5.88 19.27
CA ASP A 236 9.13 -6.26 20.20
C ASP A 236 9.30 -7.78 20.20
N ASN A 237 10.43 -8.26 19.67
CA ASN A 237 10.74 -9.67 19.53
C ASN A 237 11.08 -10.37 20.87
N GLU A 238 11.17 -9.64 21.98
CA GLU A 238 11.45 -10.22 23.30
C GLU A 238 10.18 -10.63 24.05
N THR A 239 9.04 -10.07 23.66
CA THR A 239 7.71 -10.37 24.22
C THR A 239 7.22 -11.76 23.80
N GLU A 240 6.18 -12.29 24.46
CA GLU A 240 5.66 -13.63 24.16
C GLU A 240 5.01 -13.67 22.77
N ASN A 241 4.13 -12.72 22.48
CA ASN A 241 3.40 -12.63 21.23
C ASN A 241 4.24 -12.01 20.11
N GLY A 242 5.20 -11.14 20.43
CA GLY A 242 6.17 -10.67 19.44
C GLY A 242 7.05 -11.81 18.90
N LYS A 243 7.40 -12.81 19.72
CA LYS A 243 8.07 -14.04 19.23
C LYS A 243 7.18 -14.81 18.25
N LYS A 244 5.87 -14.89 18.51
CA LYS A 244 4.90 -15.53 17.61
C LYS A 244 4.82 -14.83 16.26
N VAL A 245 4.95 -13.49 16.22
CA VAL A 245 5.05 -12.72 14.95
C VAL A 245 6.30 -13.16 14.19
N THR A 246 7.47 -13.19 14.83
CA THR A 246 8.72 -13.64 14.20
C THR A 246 8.59 -15.07 13.66
N GLU A 247 8.02 -16.00 14.43
CA GLU A 247 7.78 -17.38 13.99
C GLU A 247 6.83 -17.46 12.78
N ALA A 248 5.79 -16.63 12.74
CA ALA A 248 4.87 -16.58 11.61
C ALA A 248 5.55 -16.06 10.33
N ILE A 249 6.45 -15.08 10.45
CA ILE A 249 7.25 -14.58 9.31
C ILE A 249 8.21 -15.65 8.81
N GLU A 250 8.89 -16.36 9.70
CA GLU A 250 9.78 -17.47 9.30
C GLU A 250 9.00 -18.60 8.62
N LEU A 251 7.75 -18.84 9.01
CA LEU A 251 6.87 -19.76 8.30
C LEU A 251 6.49 -19.23 6.91
N ALA A 252 6.09 -17.95 6.80
CA ALA A 252 5.78 -17.32 5.51
C ALA A 252 6.95 -17.46 4.53
N LYS A 253 8.18 -17.21 5.00
CA LYS A 253 9.41 -17.35 4.22
C LYS A 253 9.62 -18.77 3.70
N LYS A 254 9.35 -19.80 4.53
CA LYS A 254 9.44 -21.21 4.11
C LYS A 254 8.43 -21.57 3.03
N GLU A 255 7.27 -20.93 3.04
CA GLU A 255 6.21 -21.08 2.03
C GLU A 255 6.42 -20.16 0.80
N GLY A 256 7.58 -19.49 0.71
CA GLY A 256 7.92 -18.62 -0.43
C GLY A 256 7.21 -17.26 -0.43
N LEU A 257 6.59 -16.86 0.68
CA LEU A 257 5.98 -15.53 0.83
C LEU A 257 6.98 -14.52 1.38
N PHE A 258 7.20 -13.44 0.64
CA PHE A 258 8.03 -12.35 1.13
C PHE A 258 7.22 -11.38 2.01
N VAL A 259 7.57 -11.31 3.29
CA VAL A 259 7.00 -10.36 4.24
C VAL A 259 7.92 -9.16 4.39
N ILE A 260 7.47 -8.00 3.94
CA ILE A 260 8.17 -6.72 4.06
C ILE A 260 7.56 -5.94 5.23
N SER A 261 8.39 -5.60 6.21
CA SER A 261 7.95 -4.92 7.43
C SER A 261 8.89 -3.79 7.90
N ALA A 262 8.51 -3.11 8.99
CA ALA A 262 9.40 -2.18 9.68
C ALA A 262 10.69 -2.85 10.22
N LYS A 263 10.74 -4.19 10.31
CA LYS A 263 11.85 -4.98 10.87
C LYS A 263 12.51 -5.91 9.83
N LEU A 264 12.69 -5.42 8.60
CA LEU A 264 13.44 -6.13 7.55
C LEU A 264 14.89 -6.45 7.95
N LEU A 265 15.51 -5.63 8.80
CA LEU A 265 16.83 -5.94 9.36
C LEU A 265 16.81 -7.27 10.11
N ASP A 266 15.84 -7.45 11.00
CA ASP A 266 15.80 -8.62 11.89
C ASP A 266 15.34 -9.89 11.17
N THR A 267 14.50 -9.74 10.14
CA THR A 267 13.89 -10.87 9.41
C THR A 267 14.65 -11.28 8.15
N HIS A 268 15.36 -10.34 7.52
CA HIS A 268 16.02 -10.57 6.22
C HIS A 268 17.44 -10.00 6.15
N ASN A 269 17.93 -9.29 7.18
CA ASN A 269 19.22 -8.60 7.17
C ASN A 269 19.33 -7.54 6.05
N TYR A 270 18.20 -6.92 5.72
CA TYR A 270 18.08 -5.85 4.73
C TYR A 270 18.05 -4.48 5.40
N TYR A 271 18.80 -3.53 4.84
CA TYR A 271 18.98 -2.18 5.40
C TYR A 271 18.29 -1.15 4.51
N TYR A 272 17.35 -0.39 5.05
CA TYR A 272 16.68 0.67 4.30
C TYR A 272 16.45 1.91 5.16
N ASP A 273 16.17 3.05 4.53
CA ASP A 273 15.71 4.30 5.17
C ASP A 273 14.82 5.10 4.20
N GLY A 274 14.16 6.14 4.69
CA GLY A 274 13.44 7.12 3.90
C GLY A 274 14.36 8.22 3.36
N ALA A 275 14.12 8.65 2.13
CA ALA A 275 14.70 9.85 1.54
C ALA A 275 13.77 11.05 1.75
N LEU A 276 14.35 12.18 2.15
CA LEU A 276 13.64 13.44 2.32
C LEU A 276 13.38 14.08 0.95
N ARG A 277 12.26 14.79 0.83
CA ARG A 277 11.90 15.57 -0.36
C ARG A 277 11.03 16.75 0.08
N GLU A 278 11.29 17.93 -0.48
CA GLU A 278 10.44 19.10 -0.23
C GLU A 278 9.18 19.06 -1.12
N PRO A 279 8.02 19.57 -0.65
CA PRO A 279 6.75 19.49 -1.38
C PRO A 279 6.77 20.04 -2.81
N LEU A 280 7.51 21.12 -3.07
CA LEU A 280 7.61 21.75 -4.39
C LEU A 280 8.77 21.22 -5.25
N SER A 281 9.53 20.24 -4.77
CA SER A 281 10.61 19.62 -5.53
C SER A 281 10.08 18.49 -6.42
N ASN A 282 10.57 18.40 -7.66
CA ASN A 282 10.07 17.44 -8.65
C ASN A 282 10.25 15.98 -8.17
N PRO A 283 9.17 15.21 -7.98
CA PRO A 283 9.22 13.83 -7.50
C PRO A 283 9.96 12.86 -8.44
N ASP A 284 10.07 13.16 -9.73
CA ASP A 284 10.76 12.28 -10.69
C ASP A 284 12.25 12.61 -10.84
N SER A 285 12.73 13.67 -10.19
CA SER A 285 14.13 14.08 -10.25
C SER A 285 14.92 13.54 -9.07
N PHE A 286 15.99 12.79 -9.35
CA PHE A 286 16.95 12.33 -8.33
C PHE A 286 17.44 13.46 -7.41
N ASP A 287 17.77 14.63 -7.99
CA ASP A 287 18.30 15.80 -7.25
C ASP A 287 17.31 16.41 -6.24
N SER A 288 16.03 16.01 -6.28
CA SER A 288 15.02 16.46 -5.32
C SER A 288 15.10 15.74 -3.97
N TYR A 289 15.79 14.61 -3.93
CA TYR A 289 15.89 13.75 -2.75
C TYR A 289 17.13 14.08 -1.94
N LYS A 290 17.00 13.98 -0.61
CA LYS A 290 18.09 14.27 0.33
C LYS A 290 18.20 13.17 1.37
N LEU A 291 19.40 12.99 1.90
CA LEU A 291 19.61 12.19 3.10
C LEU A 291 18.89 12.82 4.29
N LYS A 292 18.51 11.97 5.24
CA LYS A 292 18.11 12.45 6.57
C LYS A 292 19.33 12.96 7.32
N ASP A 293 19.11 13.94 8.18
CA ASP A 293 20.15 14.46 9.08
C ASP A 293 20.59 13.42 10.13
N TYR A 294 19.82 12.35 10.30
CA TYR A 294 20.06 11.30 11.26
C TYR A 294 19.91 9.91 10.63
N ILE A 295 20.93 9.08 10.82
CA ILE A 295 20.92 7.65 10.57
C ILE A 295 20.72 6.94 11.91
N PHE A 296 19.80 5.97 11.93
CA PHE A 296 19.56 5.19 13.14
C PHE A 296 20.84 4.49 13.64
N PRO A 297 21.05 4.34 14.96
CA PRO A 297 22.31 3.84 15.51
C PRO A 297 22.63 2.42 15.03
N PHE A 298 21.59 1.59 14.88
CA PHE A 298 21.72 0.23 14.38
C PHE A 298 22.12 0.12 12.89
N TYR A 299 22.13 1.25 12.16
CA TYR A 299 22.62 1.34 10.77
C TYR A 299 23.97 2.04 10.61
N GLN A 300 24.56 2.60 11.67
CA GLN A 300 25.78 3.40 11.58
C GLN A 300 26.97 2.66 10.96
N ASP A 301 27.11 1.36 11.24
CA ASP A 301 28.21 0.53 10.71
C ASP A 301 27.81 -0.31 9.48
N LYS A 302 26.58 -0.12 8.99
CA LYS A 302 26.01 -0.94 7.92
C LYS A 302 26.28 -0.30 6.56
N LYS A 303 26.39 -1.15 5.53
CA LYS A 303 26.59 -0.74 4.14
C LYS A 303 25.45 -1.23 3.26
N GLY A 304 25.16 -0.49 2.20
CA GLY A 304 24.10 -0.83 1.26
C GLY A 304 22.73 -0.54 1.87
N ILE A 305 22.56 0.69 2.34
CA ILE A 305 21.26 1.16 2.84
C ILE A 305 20.45 1.65 1.65
N LEU A 306 19.35 0.98 1.36
CA LEU A 306 18.42 1.38 0.30
C LEU A 306 17.54 2.53 0.79
N LEU A 307 17.63 3.68 0.13
CA LEU A 307 16.78 4.82 0.42
C LEU A 307 15.56 4.82 -0.50
N ILE A 308 14.40 5.14 0.07
CA ILE A 308 13.11 5.07 -0.60
C ILE A 308 12.37 6.41 -0.39
N PRO A 309 11.66 6.94 -1.40
CA PRO A 309 10.82 8.13 -1.22
C PRO A 309 9.88 8.00 -0.02
N MET A 310 9.91 8.97 0.89
CA MET A 310 9.11 8.97 2.11
C MET A 310 8.29 10.26 2.26
N ASP A 311 8.90 11.41 2.01
CA ASP A 311 8.31 12.73 2.23
C ASP A 311 7.41 13.23 1.09
N ALA A 312 6.62 14.26 1.40
CA ALA A 312 5.76 14.99 0.49
C ALA A 312 4.81 14.06 -0.30
N ARG A 313 3.98 13.30 0.42
CA ARG A 313 3.03 12.35 -0.17
C ARG A 313 1.61 12.84 0.03
N TYR A 314 0.83 12.93 -1.06
CA TYR A 314 -0.60 13.19 -1.03
C TYR A 314 -1.34 11.90 -1.37
N VAL A 315 -1.94 11.28 -0.36
CA VAL A 315 -2.39 9.88 -0.38
C VAL A 315 -3.79 9.76 0.19
N ALA A 316 -4.45 8.61 0.03
CA ALA A 316 -5.82 8.40 0.49
C ALA A 316 -5.96 8.74 1.98
N SER A 317 -7.01 9.47 2.35
CA SER A 317 -7.34 9.79 3.74
C SER A 317 -8.36 8.81 4.28
N ALA A 318 -8.34 8.55 5.58
CA ALA A 318 -9.39 7.78 6.24
C ALA A 318 -10.68 8.60 6.48
N THR A 319 -10.71 9.90 6.12
CA THR A 319 -11.81 10.83 6.45
C THR A 319 -12.97 10.83 5.45
N GLY A 320 -12.79 10.22 4.28
CA GLY A 320 -13.83 10.16 3.25
C GLY A 320 -13.35 9.43 2.01
N ASN A 321 -14.30 8.98 1.19
CA ASN A 321 -14.05 8.07 0.07
C ASN A 321 -13.25 8.72 -1.09
N GLU A 322 -13.22 10.04 -1.13
CA GLU A 322 -12.50 10.86 -2.09
C GLU A 322 -11.50 11.82 -1.42
N ASP A 323 -11.31 11.70 -0.10
CA ASP A 323 -10.45 12.59 0.67
C ASP A 323 -9.00 12.15 0.61
N TYR A 324 -8.07 13.10 0.61
CA TYR A 324 -6.64 12.84 0.60
C TYR A 324 -5.96 13.62 1.71
N VAL A 325 -4.82 13.11 2.17
CA VAL A 325 -3.97 13.70 3.18
C VAL A 325 -2.57 13.92 2.63
N MET A 326 -2.03 15.12 2.86
CA MET A 326 -0.64 15.48 2.63
C MET A 326 0.19 15.22 3.88
N TYR A 327 1.23 14.41 3.73
CA TYR A 327 2.33 14.33 4.69
C TYR A 327 3.55 15.02 4.09
N THR A 328 3.80 16.28 4.45
CA THR A 328 4.96 17.01 3.90
C THR A 328 6.27 16.42 4.40
N ARG A 329 6.26 15.92 5.65
CA ARG A 329 7.26 15.01 6.21
C ARG A 329 6.60 13.66 6.46
N GLY A 330 7.07 12.65 5.75
CA GLY A 330 6.55 11.28 5.82
C GLY A 330 7.03 10.56 7.07
N ALA A 331 6.42 9.41 7.33
CA ALA A 331 6.81 8.51 8.41
C ALA A 331 7.54 7.29 7.84
N TRP A 332 8.36 6.66 8.68
CA TRP A 332 9.07 5.42 8.32
C TRP A 332 8.15 4.34 7.74
N SER A 333 6.94 4.22 8.30
CA SER A 333 5.92 3.26 7.87
C SER A 333 5.56 3.42 6.39
N MET A 334 5.69 4.61 5.80
CA MET A 334 5.39 4.87 4.38
C MET A 334 6.42 4.29 3.41
N VAL A 335 7.60 3.91 3.89
CA VAL A 335 8.64 3.28 3.08
C VAL A 335 8.30 1.83 2.77
N VAL A 336 7.74 1.11 3.74
CA VAL A 336 7.36 -0.31 3.63
C VAL A 336 6.44 -0.60 2.43
N PRO A 337 5.29 0.09 2.23
CA PRO A 337 4.42 -0.16 1.09
C PRO A 337 5.07 0.19 -0.25
N TYR A 338 5.99 1.16 -0.28
CA TYR A 338 6.74 1.48 -1.50
C TYR A 338 7.66 0.32 -1.89
N ILE A 339 8.44 -0.22 -0.95
CA ILE A 339 9.31 -1.38 -1.18
C ILE A 339 8.47 -2.59 -1.60
N SER A 340 7.34 -2.85 -0.93
CA SER A 340 6.41 -3.92 -1.30
C SER A 340 5.92 -3.79 -2.73
N GLY A 341 5.58 -2.56 -3.15
CA GLY A 341 5.17 -2.26 -4.52
C GLY A 341 6.28 -2.53 -5.54
N LEU A 342 7.52 -2.12 -5.25
CA LEU A 342 8.65 -2.39 -6.12
C LEU A 342 8.94 -3.89 -6.27
N TYR A 343 8.85 -4.65 -5.17
CA TYR A 343 9.05 -6.10 -5.23
C TYR A 343 7.95 -6.79 -6.04
N ALA A 344 6.68 -6.39 -5.86
CA ALA A 344 5.59 -6.91 -6.68
C ALA A 344 5.78 -6.61 -8.17
N LEU A 345 6.19 -5.38 -8.54
CA LEU A 345 6.55 -5.06 -9.93
C LEU A 345 7.74 -5.89 -10.43
N ALA A 346 8.72 -6.17 -9.58
CA ALA A 346 9.81 -7.08 -9.92
C ALA A 346 9.29 -8.49 -10.24
N CYS A 347 8.33 -9.01 -9.46
CA CYS A 347 7.67 -10.29 -9.76
C CYS A 347 6.91 -10.24 -11.10
N GLN A 348 6.37 -9.08 -11.50
CA GLN A 348 5.77 -8.89 -12.83
C GLN A 348 6.81 -8.99 -13.96
N VAL A 349 8.04 -8.52 -13.72
CA VAL A 349 9.14 -8.52 -14.70
C VAL A 349 9.82 -9.90 -14.79
N ASN A 350 9.96 -10.57 -13.65
CA ASN A 350 10.55 -11.90 -13.52
C ASN A 350 9.79 -12.66 -12.42
N GLU A 351 8.96 -13.62 -12.81
CA GLU A 351 8.13 -14.41 -11.89
C GLU A 351 8.94 -15.23 -10.88
N ASN A 352 10.21 -15.50 -11.16
CA ASN A 352 11.12 -16.30 -10.34
C ASN A 352 12.04 -15.44 -9.46
N ILE A 353 11.89 -14.10 -9.47
CA ILE A 353 12.75 -13.21 -8.70
C ILE A 353 12.64 -13.50 -7.20
N THR A 354 13.77 -13.84 -6.58
CA THR A 354 13.82 -14.03 -5.13
C THR A 354 13.93 -12.68 -4.40
N PRO A 355 13.53 -12.61 -3.11
CA PRO A 355 13.76 -11.42 -2.29
C PRO A 355 15.22 -10.97 -2.26
N ASP A 356 16.16 -11.91 -2.17
CA ASP A 356 17.60 -11.61 -2.14
C ASP A 356 18.11 -11.02 -3.46
N GLU A 357 17.67 -11.57 -4.60
CA GLU A 357 18.02 -11.03 -5.91
C GLU A 357 17.42 -9.64 -6.11
N PHE A 358 16.15 -9.45 -5.77
CA PHE A 358 15.51 -8.13 -5.79
C PHE A 358 16.30 -7.11 -4.96
N TRP A 359 16.59 -7.44 -3.70
CA TRP A 359 17.29 -6.53 -2.80
C TRP A 359 18.70 -6.21 -3.30
N THR A 360 19.42 -7.22 -3.76
CA THR A 360 20.75 -7.07 -4.35
C THR A 360 20.72 -6.15 -5.57
N GLN A 361 19.77 -6.35 -6.49
CA GLN A 361 19.63 -5.48 -7.65
C GLN A 361 19.22 -4.06 -7.27
N ALA A 362 18.35 -3.87 -6.28
CA ALA A 362 17.96 -2.55 -5.80
C ALA A 362 19.16 -1.76 -5.27
N ILE A 363 20.07 -2.41 -4.53
CA ILE A 363 21.32 -1.79 -4.07
C ILE A 363 22.30 -1.51 -5.22
N LEU A 364 22.50 -2.47 -6.12
CA LEU A 364 23.47 -2.33 -7.22
C LEU A 364 23.07 -1.26 -8.25
N THR A 365 21.77 -1.08 -8.46
CA THR A 365 21.22 -0.16 -9.46
C THR A 365 20.81 1.19 -8.88
N GLY A 366 20.74 1.31 -7.56
CA GLY A 366 20.43 2.55 -6.87
C GLY A 366 21.45 3.65 -7.13
N ASP A 367 20.98 4.89 -7.11
CA ASP A 367 21.81 6.07 -7.30
C ASP A 367 22.45 6.49 -5.97
N LEU A 368 23.77 6.55 -5.93
CA LEU A 368 24.52 6.90 -4.73
C LEU A 368 24.24 8.34 -4.29
N MET A 369 23.77 8.52 -3.06
CA MET A 369 23.50 9.84 -2.50
C MET A 369 24.77 10.57 -2.12
N ASP A 370 24.80 11.87 -2.39
CA ASP A 370 25.83 12.75 -1.86
C ASP A 370 25.82 12.76 -0.32
N GLY A 371 27.00 12.61 0.28
CA GLY A 371 27.15 12.40 1.73
C GLY A 371 26.94 10.96 2.20
N GLY A 372 26.37 10.07 1.36
CA GLY A 372 26.04 8.69 1.71
C GLY A 372 27.16 7.67 1.49
N LYS A 373 28.36 8.12 1.07
CA LYS A 373 29.47 7.25 0.65
C LYS A 373 29.95 6.27 1.72
N ALA A 374 29.96 6.68 3.00
CA ALA A 374 30.48 5.86 4.09
C ALA A 374 29.65 4.58 4.28
N ASN A 375 28.32 4.70 4.20
CA ASN A 375 27.36 3.62 4.37
C ASN A 375 26.80 3.07 3.05
N ASN A 376 27.32 3.53 1.90
CA ASN A 376 26.79 3.20 0.57
C ASN A 376 25.26 3.38 0.53
N GLN A 377 24.78 4.56 0.95
CA GLN A 377 23.36 4.89 0.92
C GLN A 377 22.97 5.24 -0.51
N VAL A 378 22.08 4.44 -1.08
CA VAL A 378 21.66 4.54 -2.48
C VAL A 378 20.17 4.78 -2.55
N LEU A 379 19.73 5.81 -3.27
CA LEU A 379 18.32 6.00 -3.60
C LEU A 379 17.92 4.94 -4.63
N VAL A 380 16.80 4.26 -4.41
CA VAL A 380 16.30 3.30 -5.38
C VAL A 380 16.13 3.96 -6.75
N ASN A 381 16.49 3.24 -7.82
CA ASN A 381 16.22 3.69 -9.19
C ASN A 381 15.32 2.65 -9.87
N PRO A 382 13.99 2.81 -9.84
CA PRO A 382 13.05 1.81 -10.35
C PRO A 382 13.29 1.44 -11.81
N THR A 383 13.66 2.41 -12.65
CA THR A 383 13.95 2.17 -14.07
C THR A 383 15.16 1.25 -14.24
N LYS A 384 16.30 1.58 -13.61
CA LYS A 384 17.52 0.74 -13.68
C LYS A 384 17.32 -0.61 -13.01
N LEU A 385 16.56 -0.66 -11.91
CA LEU A 385 16.22 -1.87 -11.18
C LEU A 385 15.50 -2.88 -12.09
N PHE A 386 14.40 -2.45 -12.73
CA PHE A 386 13.63 -3.36 -13.58
C PHE A 386 14.35 -3.72 -14.87
N GLU A 387 15.20 -2.83 -15.42
CA GLU A 387 16.11 -3.19 -16.51
C GLU A 387 17.14 -4.26 -16.13
N ALA A 388 17.63 -4.24 -14.88
CA ALA A 388 18.57 -5.24 -14.39
C ALA A 388 17.87 -6.57 -14.09
N ILE A 389 16.70 -6.54 -13.45
CA ILE A 389 15.91 -7.74 -13.14
C ILE A 389 15.50 -8.48 -14.42
N LYS A 390 15.12 -7.75 -15.48
CA LYS A 390 14.81 -8.33 -16.79
C LYS A 390 15.97 -9.13 -17.40
N LYS A 391 17.23 -8.85 -17.02
CA LYS A 391 18.43 -9.54 -17.50
C LYS A 391 18.80 -10.78 -16.67
N LEU A 392 18.11 -11.02 -15.55
CA LEU A 392 18.28 -12.24 -14.75
C LEU A 392 17.49 -13.42 -15.32
N ASN A 393 16.56 -13.17 -16.25
CA ASN A 393 15.74 -14.16 -16.95
C ASN A 393 16.52 -15.01 -17.95
#